data_AF-A0A9P9WHB4-F1
#
_entry.id   AF-A0A9P9WHB4-F1
#
_cell.length_a   1.000
_cell.length_b   1.000
_cell.length_c   1.000
_cell.angle_alpha   90.00
_cell.angle_beta   90.00
_cell.angle_gamma   90.00
#
_symmetry.space_group_name_H-M   'P 1'
#
loop_
_entity.id
_entity.type
_entity.pdbx_description
1 polymer ?
#
loop_
_entity_poly.entity_id
_entity_poly.type
_entity_poly.pdbx_seq_one_letter_code
_entity_poly.pdbx_strand_id
1 'polypeptide(L)'
;MGGLAFSKGPNALNTPRMSPFVYQHVREKCHAALRELFVVVATPIEGPGKTDYGDIDIFVTWKKDEYFGSFPANTISGADQKYPFDAIKQLLGAKRIIQEQPSAAMLAIPWPQSLPIAIEDPMKETADGPRFIQVDVHVCPSLENLEWFIFKHAHGDLWNLLGSTIRPYGLTVDEVGLYIRIPEIEKLDRKKARVLLTEDPCQVLTFLGLEYTGQEWEEKFGSMEDVFEYAATTRFFWVRPASSEVDSTISDGEECIGGEFTKKKLKSNDRRRMGQRPLFRRWIEEFLPKCREQGRANHQHLSRDETREEAFQQFGVRDVYHARLIDFQKERQRQTLWKDVIKAAIPPNLDPHWRSVAASALKKIIMQDDDSFDGYRPQVHIRDDDGMYIEDEVRRFVQDSWEAVGKIAWEQNQLRFKEKMAMQTVKGTKRTASGGEKGSQSLDHEEAQ
;
A
#
# COMPACT_ATOMS: atom_id res chain seq x y z
N MET A 1 -13.65 10.88 8.07
CA MET A 1 -13.00 11.91 8.93
C MET A 1 -11.62 12.19 8.37
N GLY A 2 -11.56 13.04 7.33
CA GLY A 2 -10.34 13.73 6.88
C GLY A 2 -10.42 15.22 7.24
N GLY A 3 -9.57 16.07 6.67
CA GLY A 3 -9.53 17.51 6.97
C GLY A 3 -8.69 17.93 8.17
N LEU A 4 -7.70 17.12 8.57
CA LEU A 4 -6.84 17.38 9.74
C LEU A 4 -5.38 17.70 9.39
N ALA A 5 -5.05 17.86 8.11
CA ALA A 5 -3.66 18.02 7.67
C ALA A 5 -3.04 19.32 8.22
N PHE A 6 -3.86 20.35 8.43
CA PHE A 6 -3.42 21.67 8.86
C PHE A 6 -3.76 22.00 10.32
N SER A 7 -4.50 21.15 11.03
CA SER A 7 -5.06 21.47 12.36
C SER A 7 -4.10 21.22 13.53
N LYS A 8 -2.85 20.79 13.26
CA LYS A 8 -1.85 20.43 14.28
C LYS A 8 -0.49 21.07 13.98
N GLY A 9 0.30 21.26 15.03
CA GLY A 9 1.67 21.77 14.97
C GLY A 9 1.79 23.28 15.26
N PRO A 10 3.02 23.83 15.23
CA PRO A 10 3.30 25.22 15.63
C PRO A 10 2.64 26.28 14.72
N ASN A 11 2.29 25.89 13.49
CA ASN A 11 1.61 26.74 12.50
C ASN A 11 0.25 26.15 12.09
N ALA A 12 -0.50 25.66 13.09
CA ALA A 12 -1.84 25.12 12.86
C ALA A 12 -2.76 26.19 12.27
N LEU A 13 -3.60 25.78 11.33
CA LEU A 13 -4.65 26.61 10.74
C LEU A 13 -5.99 26.18 11.30
N ASN A 14 -6.88 27.15 11.51
CA ASN A 14 -8.27 26.89 11.87
C ASN A 14 -9.03 26.35 10.65
N THR A 15 -9.21 25.03 10.59
CA THR A 15 -9.95 24.31 9.53
C THR A 15 -11.22 23.67 10.09
N PRO A 16 -12.28 24.46 10.36
CA PRO A 16 -13.52 23.94 10.93
C PRO A 16 -14.29 23.08 9.90
N ARG A 17 -15.21 22.24 10.39
CA ARG A 17 -16.08 21.44 9.52
C ARG A 17 -17.00 22.36 8.71
N MET A 18 -17.22 22.01 7.45
CA MET A 18 -18.09 22.73 6.52
C MET A 18 -19.51 22.16 6.56
N SER A 19 -20.53 23.02 6.52
CA SER A 19 -21.89 22.59 6.19
C SER A 19 -21.97 22.11 4.73
N PRO A 20 -23.00 21.34 4.34
CA PRO A 20 -23.16 20.88 2.96
C PRO A 20 -23.19 22.03 1.95
N PHE A 21 -23.78 23.16 2.32
CA PHE A 21 -23.85 24.35 1.48
C PHE A 21 -22.48 25.01 1.24
N VAL A 22 -21.69 25.17 2.31
CA VAL A 22 -20.33 25.71 2.20
C VAL A 22 -19.46 24.77 1.35
N TYR A 23 -19.54 23.47 1.63
CA TYR A 23 -18.83 22.44 0.88
C TYR A 23 -19.15 22.51 -0.63
N GLN A 24 -20.43 22.51 -1.01
CA GLN A 24 -20.85 22.59 -2.41
C GLN A 24 -20.37 23.87 -3.09
N HIS A 25 -20.59 25.03 -2.47
CA HIS A 25 -20.16 26.32 -3.03
C HIS A 25 -18.65 26.38 -3.27
N VAL A 26 -17.86 25.89 -2.32
CA VAL A 26 -16.40 25.91 -2.41
C VAL A 26 -15.90 24.85 -3.39
N ARG A 27 -16.52 23.66 -3.43
CA ARG A 27 -16.23 22.61 -4.42
C ARG A 27 -16.42 23.14 -5.84
N GLU A 28 -17.55 23.77 -6.15
CA GLU A 28 -17.82 24.32 -7.48
C GLU A 28 -16.83 25.44 -7.86
N LYS A 29 -16.46 26.30 -6.91
CA LYS A 29 -15.42 27.32 -7.14
C LYS A 29 -14.06 26.69 -7.44
N CYS A 30 -13.66 25.67 -6.69
CA CYS A 30 -12.41 24.96 -6.93
C CYS A 30 -12.44 24.23 -8.29
N HIS A 31 -13.56 23.60 -8.63
CA HIS A 31 -13.75 22.97 -9.94
C HIS A 31 -13.61 23.97 -11.08
N ALA A 32 -14.27 25.12 -10.99
CA ALA A 32 -14.17 26.18 -12.00
C ALA A 32 -12.72 26.67 -12.16
N ALA A 33 -12.01 26.93 -11.05
CA ALA A 33 -10.62 27.38 -11.10
C ALA A 33 -9.67 26.31 -11.66
N LEU A 34 -9.83 25.04 -11.26
CA LEU A 34 -8.99 23.95 -11.75
C LEU A 34 -9.25 23.62 -13.23
N ARG A 35 -10.46 23.86 -13.72
CA ARG A 35 -10.78 23.75 -15.15
C ARG A 35 -10.01 24.76 -15.99
N GLU A 36 -9.36 25.77 -15.43
CA GLU A 36 -8.45 26.63 -16.21
C GLU A 36 -7.14 25.91 -16.59
N LEU A 37 -6.71 24.89 -15.83
CA LEU A 37 -5.52 24.09 -16.10
C LEU A 37 -5.82 22.70 -16.67
N PHE A 38 -6.94 22.11 -16.26
CA PHE A 38 -7.26 20.71 -16.57
C PHE A 38 -8.55 20.59 -17.39
N VAL A 39 -8.60 19.60 -18.27
CA VAL A 39 -9.80 19.28 -19.04
C VAL A 39 -10.81 18.58 -18.15
N VAL A 40 -10.34 17.65 -17.33
CA VAL A 40 -11.19 16.81 -16.47
C VAL A 40 -10.93 17.18 -15.03
N VAL A 41 -12.01 17.52 -14.33
CA VAL A 41 -12.01 17.84 -12.89
C VAL A 41 -13.24 17.16 -12.28
N ALA A 42 -13.02 16.32 -11.27
CA ALA A 42 -14.07 15.52 -10.66
C ALA A 42 -13.88 15.38 -9.15
N THR A 43 -14.99 15.12 -8.45
CA THR A 43 -15.02 14.80 -7.02
C THR A 43 -15.84 13.53 -6.85
N PRO A 44 -15.44 12.57 -5.99
CA PRO A 44 -16.20 11.35 -5.77
C PRO A 44 -17.60 11.64 -5.20
N ILE A 45 -18.56 10.76 -5.50
CA ILE A 45 -19.91 10.85 -4.94
C ILE A 45 -19.82 10.78 -3.41
N GLU A 46 -20.47 11.72 -2.72
CA GLU A 46 -20.42 11.76 -1.27
C GLU A 46 -21.20 10.61 -0.62
N GLY A 47 -20.75 10.18 0.58
CA GLY A 47 -21.49 9.21 1.39
C GLY A 47 -22.83 9.76 1.89
N PRO A 48 -23.84 8.90 2.11
CA PRO A 48 -25.19 9.33 2.48
C PRO A 48 -25.22 9.98 3.86
N GLY A 49 -26.17 10.92 4.05
CA GLY A 49 -26.48 11.49 5.35
C GLY A 49 -25.37 12.33 6.00
N LYS A 50 -24.33 12.74 5.26
CA LYS A 50 -23.30 13.64 5.78
C LYS A 50 -23.88 15.03 6.07
N THR A 51 -23.87 15.41 7.34
CA THR A 51 -24.28 16.74 7.81
C THR A 51 -23.15 17.76 7.80
N ASP A 52 -21.89 17.31 7.70
CA ASP A 52 -20.72 18.17 7.60
C ASP A 52 -19.54 17.49 6.86
N TYR A 53 -18.55 18.31 6.45
CA TYR A 53 -17.39 17.92 5.65
C TYR A 53 -16.10 18.48 6.25
N GLY A 54 -14.98 17.77 6.14
CA GLY A 54 -13.68 18.25 6.68
C GLY A 54 -12.74 18.77 5.60
N ASP A 55 -12.93 18.27 4.40
CA ASP A 55 -12.08 18.38 3.25
C ASP A 55 -12.92 18.29 1.98
N ILE A 56 -12.31 18.67 0.87
CA ILE A 56 -12.83 18.51 -0.49
C ILE A 56 -11.79 17.72 -1.28
N ASP A 57 -12.14 16.50 -1.68
CA ASP A 57 -11.30 15.68 -2.55
C ASP A 57 -11.57 16.04 -4.02
N ILE A 58 -10.53 16.39 -4.77
CA ILE A 58 -10.63 16.72 -6.19
C ILE A 58 -9.56 15.94 -6.97
N PHE A 59 -10.01 15.24 -8.00
CA PHE A 59 -9.16 14.53 -8.95
C PHE A 59 -9.15 15.29 -10.27
N VAL A 60 -7.98 15.44 -10.86
CA VAL A 60 -7.79 16.15 -12.13
C VAL A 60 -6.91 15.33 -13.07
N THR A 61 -7.17 15.42 -14.37
CA THR A 61 -6.31 14.83 -15.41
C THR A 61 -6.37 15.68 -16.68
N TRP A 62 -5.51 15.35 -17.64
CA TRP A 62 -5.38 15.99 -18.95
C TRP A 62 -5.15 17.49 -18.85
N LYS A 63 -3.89 17.90 -18.81
CA LYS A 63 -3.57 19.33 -18.80
C LYS A 63 -4.01 19.97 -20.11
N LYS A 64 -4.70 21.10 -20.04
CA LYS A 64 -5.30 21.73 -21.23
C LYS A 64 -4.28 22.08 -22.31
N ASP A 65 -3.06 22.42 -21.94
CA ASP A 65 -2.01 22.78 -22.89
C ASP A 65 -1.51 21.64 -23.75
N GLU A 66 -1.53 20.42 -23.22
CA GLU A 66 -1.16 19.21 -23.94
C GLU A 66 -2.15 18.90 -25.08
N TYR A 67 -3.41 19.35 -24.97
CA TYR A 67 -4.49 19.01 -25.91
C TYR A 67 -4.94 20.19 -26.78
N PHE A 68 -4.89 21.42 -26.26
CA PHE A 68 -5.49 22.59 -26.91
C PHE A 68 -4.50 23.76 -27.06
N GLY A 69 -3.22 23.59 -26.70
CA GLY A 69 -2.20 24.64 -26.80
C GLY A 69 -2.23 25.65 -25.66
N SER A 70 -1.58 26.81 -25.82
CA SER A 70 -1.38 27.76 -24.71
C SER A 70 -2.68 28.48 -24.30
N PHE A 71 -2.99 28.45 -23.00
CA PHE A 71 -4.07 29.23 -22.35
C PHE A 71 -3.52 30.32 -21.43
N PRO A 72 -4.33 31.31 -21.02
CA PRO A 72 -3.90 32.30 -20.04
C PRO A 72 -3.35 31.69 -18.75
N ALA A 73 -3.92 30.57 -18.28
CA ALA A 73 -3.44 29.86 -17.10
C ALA A 73 -2.03 29.25 -17.25
N ASN A 74 -1.54 29.06 -18.48
CA ASN A 74 -0.17 28.62 -18.74
C ASN A 74 0.89 29.68 -18.42
N THR A 75 0.48 30.94 -18.25
CA THR A 75 1.40 32.01 -17.83
C THR A 75 1.68 31.97 -16.32
N ILE A 76 0.95 31.14 -15.56
CA ILE A 76 1.15 30.96 -14.13
C ILE A 76 2.46 30.18 -13.91
N SER A 77 3.28 30.67 -12.99
CA SER A 77 4.55 30.02 -12.63
C SER A 77 4.31 28.57 -12.20
N GLY A 78 5.02 27.63 -12.84
CA GLY A 78 4.95 26.19 -12.56
C GLY A 78 3.85 25.44 -13.33
N ALA A 79 3.10 26.10 -14.20
CA ALA A 79 2.06 25.44 -15.02
C ALA A 79 2.64 24.44 -16.05
N ASP A 80 3.89 24.61 -16.45
CA ASP A 80 4.64 23.75 -17.38
C ASP A 80 5.06 22.40 -16.75
N GLN A 81 5.09 22.33 -15.42
CA GLN A 81 5.48 21.11 -14.70
C GLN A 81 4.49 19.97 -14.95
N LYS A 82 4.98 18.72 -14.84
CA LYS A 82 4.15 17.51 -14.89
C LYS A 82 3.06 17.51 -13.82
N TYR A 83 3.41 17.99 -12.62
CA TYR A 83 2.49 18.13 -11.49
C TYR A 83 2.47 19.62 -11.08
N PRO A 84 1.57 20.44 -11.64
CA PRO A 84 1.65 21.91 -11.56
C PRO A 84 1.09 22.47 -10.24
N PHE A 85 1.57 21.96 -9.10
CA PHE A 85 1.03 22.30 -7.78
C PHE A 85 1.26 23.76 -7.37
N ASP A 86 2.32 24.42 -7.87
CA ASP A 86 2.53 25.86 -7.68
C ASP A 86 1.44 26.68 -8.40
N ALA A 87 1.06 26.27 -9.61
CA ALA A 87 -0.01 26.90 -10.36
C ALA A 87 -1.39 26.63 -9.73
N ILE A 88 -1.63 25.38 -9.30
CA ILE A 88 -2.84 25.00 -8.55
C ILE A 88 -2.98 25.84 -7.27
N LYS A 89 -1.89 25.99 -6.50
CA LYS A 89 -1.86 26.80 -5.27
C LYS A 89 -2.25 28.26 -5.55
N GLN A 90 -1.72 28.84 -6.63
CA GLN A 90 -2.04 30.22 -7.02
C GLN A 90 -3.50 30.36 -7.47
N LEU A 91 -3.99 29.46 -8.32
CA LEU A 91 -5.37 29.47 -8.82
C LEU A 91 -6.41 29.32 -7.71
N LEU A 92 -6.15 28.44 -6.75
CA LEU A 92 -7.04 28.22 -5.61
C LEU A 92 -6.87 29.28 -4.52
N GLY A 93 -5.91 30.21 -4.64
CA GLY A 93 -5.60 31.19 -3.61
C GLY A 93 -5.15 30.55 -2.29
N ALA A 94 -4.51 29.38 -2.37
CA ALA A 94 -4.14 28.59 -1.20
C ALA A 94 -3.02 29.26 -0.40
N LYS A 95 -3.26 29.45 0.90
CA LYS A 95 -2.29 30.03 1.83
C LYS A 95 -1.14 29.08 2.12
N ARG A 96 -1.44 27.78 2.18
CA ARG A 96 -0.47 26.73 2.51
C ARG A 96 -0.73 25.49 1.65
N ILE A 97 0.34 24.77 1.37
CA ILE A 97 0.34 23.48 0.67
C ILE A 97 1.18 22.49 1.49
N ILE A 98 0.74 21.23 1.55
CA ILE A 98 1.50 20.09 2.06
C ILE A 98 1.49 19.04 0.95
N GLN A 99 2.67 18.67 0.46
CA GLN A 99 2.84 17.68 -0.59
C GLN A 99 3.66 16.52 -0.04
N GLU A 100 2.99 15.39 0.23
CA GLU A 100 3.64 14.15 0.68
C GLU A 100 3.97 13.21 -0.48
N GLN A 101 3.25 13.35 -1.60
CA GLN A 101 3.40 12.52 -2.79
C GLN A 101 3.58 13.39 -4.04
N PRO A 102 4.29 12.90 -5.08
CA PRO A 102 4.52 13.69 -6.29
C PRO A 102 3.24 14.14 -6.99
N SER A 103 2.20 13.31 -7.01
CA SER A 103 0.94 13.55 -7.72
C SER A 103 -0.22 14.04 -6.85
N ALA A 104 0.00 14.27 -5.54
CA ALA A 104 -1.07 14.66 -4.63
C ALA A 104 -0.61 15.74 -3.64
N ALA A 105 -1.45 16.74 -3.42
CA ALA A 105 -1.19 17.77 -2.42
C ALA A 105 -2.47 18.14 -1.66
N MET A 106 -2.30 18.46 -0.38
CA MET A 106 -3.33 19.03 0.48
C MET A 106 -3.10 20.55 0.50
N LEU A 107 -4.15 21.33 0.26
CA LEU A 107 -4.11 22.79 0.19
C LEU A 107 -5.04 23.39 1.25
N ALA A 108 -4.61 24.49 1.86
CA ALA A 108 -5.44 25.28 2.77
C ALA A 108 -5.88 26.58 2.07
N ILE A 109 -7.14 26.65 1.67
CA ILE A 109 -7.73 27.83 1.04
C ILE A 109 -8.52 28.67 2.05
N PRO A 110 -8.61 29.99 1.90
CA PRO A 110 -9.40 30.83 2.79
C PRO A 110 -10.89 30.45 2.77
N TRP A 111 -11.56 30.57 3.92
CA TRP A 111 -13.01 30.45 3.99
C TRP A 111 -13.69 31.51 3.09
N PRO A 112 -14.80 31.18 2.40
CA PRO A 112 -15.46 32.13 1.50
C PRO A 112 -15.96 33.38 2.26
N GLN A 113 -15.58 34.56 1.76
CA GLN A 113 -15.98 35.85 2.34
C GLN A 113 -17.47 36.17 2.12
N SER A 114 -18.05 35.69 1.02
CA SER A 114 -19.47 35.83 0.69
C SER A 114 -20.05 34.48 0.30
N LEU A 115 -21.12 34.09 1.00
CA LEU A 115 -22.03 33.02 0.58
C LEU A 115 -23.23 33.66 -0.14
N PRO A 116 -23.89 32.93 -1.06
CA PRO A 116 -25.13 33.40 -1.68
C PRO A 116 -26.17 33.80 -0.62
N ILE A 117 -26.88 34.92 -0.86
CA ILE A 117 -27.66 35.73 0.10
C ILE A 117 -28.72 34.95 0.92
N ALA A 118 -29.13 33.76 0.50
CA ALA A 118 -30.13 32.93 1.20
C ALA A 118 -29.55 32.03 2.32
N ILE A 119 -28.25 32.11 2.62
CA ILE A 119 -27.57 31.14 3.49
C ILE A 119 -26.80 31.89 4.57
N GLU A 120 -27.38 31.99 5.76
CA GLU A 120 -26.64 32.40 6.96
C GLU A 120 -25.60 31.33 7.28
N ASP A 121 -24.32 31.72 7.35
CA ASP A 121 -23.27 30.89 7.96
C ASP A 121 -23.49 30.96 9.48
N PRO A 122 -23.97 29.89 10.15
CA PRO A 122 -24.24 29.93 11.58
C PRO A 122 -22.97 30.10 12.42
N MET A 123 -21.77 30.09 11.81
CA MET A 123 -20.47 30.30 12.46
C MET A 123 -19.76 31.57 11.96
N LYS A 124 -20.49 32.57 11.47
CA LYS A 124 -19.95 33.81 10.88
C LYS A 124 -18.91 34.54 11.75
N GLU A 125 -18.98 34.38 13.07
CA GLU A 125 -18.04 34.95 14.02
C GLU A 125 -17.40 33.85 14.87
N THR A 126 -16.10 33.63 14.68
CA THR A 126 -15.28 32.91 15.67
C THR A 126 -14.15 33.85 16.09
N ALA A 127 -13.90 33.92 17.39
CA ALA A 127 -12.84 34.75 17.98
C ALA A 127 -11.40 34.29 17.63
N ASP A 128 -11.26 33.23 16.82
CA ASP A 128 -10.04 32.44 16.61
C ASP A 128 -9.29 32.77 15.29
N GLY A 129 -9.54 33.94 14.71
CA GLY A 129 -8.83 34.40 13.51
C GLY A 129 -9.35 33.79 12.19
N PRO A 130 -8.56 33.85 11.10
CA PRO A 130 -9.03 33.46 9.76
C PRO A 130 -9.29 31.95 9.66
N ARG A 131 -10.45 31.59 9.12
CA ARG A 131 -10.86 30.20 8.82
C ARG A 131 -10.31 29.76 7.47
N PHE A 132 -10.00 28.47 7.36
CA PHE A 132 -9.51 27.81 6.16
C PHE A 132 -10.28 26.53 5.85
N ILE A 133 -10.23 26.10 4.59
CA ILE A 133 -10.78 24.84 4.11
C ILE A 133 -9.64 24.01 3.55
N GLN A 134 -9.61 22.72 3.89
CA GLN A 134 -8.70 21.76 3.30
C GLN A 134 -9.27 21.29 1.95
N VAL A 135 -8.46 21.38 0.89
CA VAL A 135 -8.74 20.84 -0.45
C VAL A 135 -7.62 19.90 -0.83
N ASP A 136 -7.95 18.65 -1.09
CA ASP A 136 -7.00 17.61 -1.44
C ASP A 136 -7.09 17.41 -2.95
N VAL A 137 -5.99 17.72 -3.66
CA VAL A 137 -5.93 17.64 -5.12
C VAL A 137 -5.01 16.52 -5.54
N HIS A 138 -5.52 15.60 -6.36
CA HIS A 138 -4.75 14.52 -6.98
C HIS A 138 -4.69 14.71 -8.49
N VAL A 139 -3.48 14.75 -9.06
CA VAL A 139 -3.23 14.83 -10.49
C VAL A 139 -3.02 13.41 -11.02
N CYS A 140 -4.05 12.86 -11.65
CA CYS A 140 -4.06 11.51 -12.21
C CYS A 140 -3.28 11.48 -13.54
N PRO A 141 -2.53 10.40 -13.82
CA PRO A 141 -1.76 10.26 -15.07
C PRO A 141 -2.63 10.01 -16.31
N SER A 142 -3.86 9.53 -16.14
CA SER A 142 -4.78 9.23 -17.24
C SER A 142 -6.25 9.41 -16.80
N LEU A 143 -7.19 9.28 -17.74
CA LEU A 143 -8.61 9.31 -17.43
C LEU A 143 -9.04 8.05 -16.67
N GLU A 144 -8.56 6.89 -17.09
CA GLU A 144 -8.86 5.59 -16.47
C GLU A 144 -8.44 5.57 -14.99
N ASN A 145 -7.28 6.16 -14.67
CA ASN A 145 -6.86 6.28 -13.28
C ASN A 145 -7.75 7.24 -12.48
N LEU A 146 -8.19 8.36 -13.08
CA LEU A 146 -9.14 9.27 -12.43
C LEU A 146 -10.48 8.57 -12.18
N GLU A 147 -11.01 7.84 -13.17
CA GLU A 147 -12.24 7.06 -13.06
C GLU A 147 -12.14 6.03 -11.93
N TRP A 148 -11.02 5.31 -11.85
CA TRP A 148 -10.76 4.39 -10.74
C TRP A 148 -10.79 5.09 -9.38
N PHE A 149 -10.15 6.26 -9.24
CA PHE A 149 -10.16 7.01 -7.99
C PHE A 149 -11.57 7.48 -7.59
N ILE A 150 -12.34 8.00 -8.55
CA ILE A 150 -13.73 8.41 -8.33
C ILE A 150 -14.58 7.21 -7.89
N PHE A 151 -14.47 6.09 -8.59
CA PHE A 151 -15.13 4.83 -8.24
C PHE A 151 -14.74 4.31 -6.85
N LYS A 152 -13.45 4.32 -6.53
CA LYS A 152 -12.90 3.77 -5.29
C LYS A 152 -13.26 4.59 -4.05
N HIS A 153 -13.55 5.88 -4.23
CA HIS A 153 -13.90 6.82 -3.16
C HIS A 153 -15.39 7.19 -3.12
N ALA A 154 -16.17 6.75 -4.10
CA ALA A 154 -17.61 6.97 -4.15
C ALA A 154 -18.34 6.40 -2.92
N HIS A 155 -19.38 7.11 -2.51
CA HIS A 155 -20.24 6.82 -1.36
C HIS A 155 -19.50 6.72 -0.02
N GLY A 156 -18.28 7.25 0.04
CA GLY A 156 -17.44 7.31 1.24
C GLY A 156 -16.98 5.94 1.74
N ASP A 157 -17.81 5.26 2.52
CA ASP A 157 -17.44 4.05 3.25
C ASP A 157 -17.88 2.74 2.58
N LEU A 158 -18.62 2.78 1.46
CA LEU A 158 -19.11 1.60 0.73
C LEU A 158 -18.00 0.55 0.51
N TRP A 159 -16.83 0.95 0.04
CA TRP A 159 -15.70 0.04 -0.18
C TRP A 159 -15.14 -0.61 1.09
N ASN A 160 -15.37 -0.01 2.27
CA ASN A 160 -15.03 -0.68 3.53
C ASN A 160 -16.02 -1.81 3.85
N LEU A 161 -17.30 -1.65 3.49
CA LEU A 161 -18.33 -2.68 3.65
C LEU A 161 -18.04 -3.83 2.67
N LEU A 162 -17.98 -3.53 1.36
CA LEU A 162 -17.64 -4.50 0.32
C LEU A 162 -16.31 -5.19 0.61
N GLY A 163 -15.28 -4.42 0.99
CA GLY A 163 -13.96 -4.92 1.32
C GLY A 163 -13.89 -5.76 2.61
N SER A 164 -14.94 -5.77 3.44
CA SER A 164 -15.10 -6.73 4.55
C SER A 164 -15.83 -8.00 4.10
N THR A 165 -16.74 -7.88 3.14
CA THR A 165 -17.53 -8.98 2.55
C THR A 165 -16.68 -9.86 1.63
N ILE A 166 -15.92 -9.28 0.70
CA ILE A 166 -15.21 -10.04 -0.36
C ILE A 166 -13.86 -10.60 0.12
N ARG A 167 -13.33 -10.09 1.24
CA ARG A 167 -11.99 -10.41 1.72
C ARG A 167 -11.76 -11.90 2.02
N PRO A 168 -12.69 -12.58 2.70
CA PRO A 168 -12.53 -14.01 3.01
C PRO A 168 -12.43 -14.89 1.75
N TYR A 169 -13.02 -14.44 0.64
CA TYR A 169 -12.94 -15.05 -0.70
C TYR A 169 -11.62 -14.75 -1.43
N GLY A 170 -10.65 -14.12 -0.75
CA GLY A 170 -9.35 -13.81 -1.31
C GLY A 170 -9.29 -12.53 -2.14
N LEU A 171 -10.39 -11.78 -2.25
CA LEU A 171 -10.45 -10.56 -3.03
C LEU A 171 -10.02 -9.34 -2.22
N THR A 172 -9.38 -8.37 -2.87
CA THR A 172 -9.06 -7.08 -2.26
C THR A 172 -9.01 -5.99 -3.32
N VAL A 173 -9.36 -4.76 -2.93
CA VAL A 173 -9.34 -3.58 -3.80
C VAL A 173 -8.44 -2.53 -3.17
N ASP A 174 -7.61 -1.87 -3.98
CA ASP A 174 -6.77 -0.74 -3.57
C ASP A 174 -6.88 0.46 -4.55
N GLU A 175 -5.93 1.38 -4.49
CA GLU A 175 -5.89 2.59 -5.35
C GLU A 175 -5.50 2.32 -6.81
N VAL A 176 -5.31 1.05 -7.19
CA VAL A 176 -4.97 0.63 -8.56
C VAL A 176 -6.05 -0.28 -9.14
N GLY A 177 -6.51 -1.29 -8.41
CA GLY A 177 -7.36 -2.32 -9.00
C GLY A 177 -8.02 -3.27 -8.02
N LEU A 178 -8.74 -4.24 -8.59
CA LEU A 178 -9.21 -5.45 -7.91
C LEU A 178 -8.15 -6.55 -8.04
N TYR A 179 -7.92 -7.28 -6.95
CA TYR A 179 -6.90 -8.33 -6.87
C TYR A 179 -7.47 -9.59 -6.25
N ILE A 180 -6.91 -10.73 -6.66
CA ILE A 180 -6.98 -11.98 -5.92
C ILE A 180 -5.70 -12.22 -5.13
N ARG A 181 -5.82 -12.84 -3.95
CA ARG A 181 -4.70 -13.10 -3.03
C ARG A 181 -4.35 -14.57 -2.98
N ILE A 182 -3.06 -14.87 -3.15
CA ILE A 182 -2.47 -16.20 -3.00
C ILE A 182 -2.39 -16.56 -1.50
N PRO A 183 -3.19 -17.52 -0.98
CA PRO A 183 -3.27 -17.82 0.45
C PRO A 183 -1.91 -18.16 1.11
N GLU A 184 -1.06 -18.88 0.39
CA GLU A 184 0.25 -19.35 0.83
C GLU A 184 1.22 -18.19 1.08
N ILE A 185 1.07 -17.12 0.31
CA ILE A 185 1.89 -15.91 0.40
C ILE A 185 1.28 -14.93 1.42
N GLU A 186 -0.05 -14.83 1.47
CA GLU A 186 -0.79 -13.83 2.25
C GLU A 186 -0.43 -13.84 3.75
N LYS A 187 -0.15 -15.02 4.31
CA LYS A 187 0.23 -15.20 5.71
C LYS A 187 1.58 -14.54 6.05
N LEU A 188 2.45 -14.36 5.07
CA LEU A 188 3.81 -13.86 5.25
C LEU A 188 4.01 -12.47 4.63
N ASP A 189 3.50 -12.25 3.43
CA ASP A 189 3.59 -10.98 2.70
C ASP A 189 2.31 -10.68 1.93
N ARG A 190 1.42 -9.91 2.56
CA ARG A 190 0.14 -9.51 1.96
C ARG A 190 0.28 -8.71 0.68
N LYS A 191 1.36 -7.95 0.51
CA LYS A 191 1.56 -7.13 -0.70
C LYS A 191 1.95 -8.03 -1.88
N LYS A 192 2.89 -8.95 -1.65
CA LYS A 192 3.32 -9.93 -2.67
C LYS A 192 2.24 -10.96 -3.01
N ALA A 193 1.29 -11.22 -2.11
CA ALA A 193 0.23 -12.18 -2.36
C ALA A 193 -0.77 -11.75 -3.45
N ARG A 194 -0.79 -10.47 -3.85
CA ARG A 194 -1.81 -9.90 -4.73
C ARG A 194 -1.50 -10.17 -6.19
N VAL A 195 -2.48 -10.63 -6.95
CA VAL A 195 -2.49 -10.74 -8.42
C VAL A 195 -3.61 -9.84 -8.94
N LEU A 196 -3.26 -8.88 -9.79
CA LEU A 196 -4.21 -7.92 -10.35
C LEU A 196 -5.20 -8.66 -11.26
N LEU A 197 -6.49 -8.43 -11.05
CA LEU A 197 -7.57 -8.96 -11.89
C LEU A 197 -7.99 -7.93 -12.94
N THR A 198 -8.29 -6.71 -12.51
CA THR A 198 -8.75 -5.64 -13.40
C THR A 198 -8.59 -4.27 -12.73
N GLU A 199 -8.43 -3.24 -13.55
CA GLU A 199 -8.43 -1.81 -13.20
C GLU A 199 -9.74 -1.13 -13.67
N ASP A 200 -10.65 -1.89 -14.28
CA ASP A 200 -11.91 -1.39 -14.85
C ASP A 200 -13.06 -1.51 -13.83
N PRO A 201 -13.65 -0.37 -13.39
CA PRO A 201 -14.79 -0.35 -12.48
C PRO A 201 -15.97 -1.25 -12.89
N CYS A 202 -16.33 -1.28 -14.18
CA CYS A 202 -17.46 -2.06 -14.67
C CYS A 202 -17.20 -3.57 -14.54
N GLN A 203 -15.98 -4.01 -14.84
CA GLN A 203 -15.58 -5.40 -14.64
C GLN A 203 -15.56 -5.79 -13.16
N VAL A 204 -15.15 -4.87 -12.27
CA VAL A 204 -15.23 -5.09 -10.82
C VAL A 204 -16.69 -5.29 -10.39
N LEU A 205 -17.59 -4.39 -10.77
CA LEU A 205 -19.01 -4.48 -10.39
C LEU A 205 -19.66 -5.76 -10.92
N THR A 206 -19.41 -6.08 -12.19
CA THR A 206 -19.88 -7.31 -12.84
C THR A 206 -19.37 -8.55 -12.08
N PHE A 207 -18.08 -8.61 -11.75
CA PHE A 207 -17.51 -9.75 -11.03
C PHE A 207 -18.00 -9.86 -9.58
N LEU A 208 -18.33 -8.73 -8.94
CA LEU A 208 -18.94 -8.71 -7.61
C LEU A 208 -20.44 -8.98 -7.62
N GLY A 209 -21.06 -9.07 -8.80
CA GLY A 209 -22.51 -9.21 -8.96
C GLY A 209 -23.27 -7.99 -8.42
N LEU A 210 -22.68 -6.80 -8.52
CA LEU A 210 -23.31 -5.54 -8.12
C LEU A 210 -23.96 -4.88 -9.33
N GLU A 211 -25.19 -4.40 -9.16
CA GLU A 211 -25.91 -3.65 -10.18
C GLU A 211 -25.24 -2.29 -10.41
N TYR A 212 -25.13 -1.88 -11.68
CA TYR A 212 -24.48 -0.61 -12.03
C TYR A 212 -25.15 0.11 -13.20
N THR A 213 -26.27 -0.40 -13.70
CA THR A 213 -27.08 0.25 -14.73
C THR A 213 -28.12 1.22 -14.15
N GLY A 214 -28.27 1.24 -12.83
CA GLY A 214 -29.12 2.18 -12.11
C GLY A 214 -28.41 3.48 -11.72
N GLN A 215 -29.00 4.21 -10.79
CA GLN A 215 -28.50 5.52 -10.35
C GLN A 215 -27.41 5.43 -9.29
N GLU A 216 -27.06 4.23 -8.82
CA GLU A 216 -26.18 3.99 -7.67
C GLU A 216 -24.77 4.54 -7.89
N TRP A 217 -24.29 4.62 -9.14
CA TRP A 217 -22.97 5.17 -9.49
C TRP A 217 -23.03 6.52 -10.20
N GLU A 218 -24.22 7.12 -10.27
CA GLU A 218 -24.45 8.46 -10.84
C GLU A 218 -24.81 9.46 -9.73
N GLU A 219 -25.51 9.01 -8.69
CA GLU A 219 -26.05 9.85 -7.63
C GLU A 219 -25.69 9.33 -6.23
N LYS A 220 -25.85 10.21 -5.22
CA LYS A 220 -25.70 9.80 -3.82
C LYS A 220 -26.89 8.93 -3.38
N PHE A 221 -26.62 7.93 -2.56
CA PHE A 221 -27.67 7.21 -1.84
C PHE A 221 -28.46 8.15 -0.92
N GLY A 222 -29.77 7.90 -0.81
CA GLY A 222 -30.68 8.69 0.04
C GLY A 222 -30.40 8.51 1.52
N SER A 223 -30.03 7.31 1.93
CA SER A 223 -29.80 6.94 3.33
C SER A 223 -28.63 5.98 3.51
N MET A 224 -28.20 5.82 4.78
CA MET A 224 -27.21 4.79 5.14
C MET A 224 -27.76 3.37 4.91
N GLU A 225 -29.07 3.17 5.10
CA GLU A 225 -29.72 1.87 4.88
C GLU A 225 -29.66 1.50 3.40
N ASP A 226 -29.86 2.45 2.48
CA ASP A 226 -29.80 2.18 1.04
C ASP A 226 -28.41 1.70 0.62
N VAL A 227 -27.34 2.24 1.22
CA VAL A 227 -25.97 1.75 0.99
C VAL A 227 -25.79 0.33 1.53
N PHE A 228 -26.40 0.00 2.67
CA PHE A 228 -26.33 -1.34 3.23
C PHE A 228 -27.07 -2.35 2.36
N GLU A 229 -28.28 -2.01 1.93
CA GLU A 229 -29.09 -2.85 1.04
C GLU A 229 -28.38 -3.08 -0.29
N TYR A 230 -27.84 -2.02 -0.91
CA TYR A 230 -27.02 -2.14 -2.11
C TYR A 230 -25.77 -3.00 -1.88
N ALA A 231 -24.99 -2.75 -0.81
CA ALA A 231 -23.80 -3.54 -0.50
C ALA A 231 -24.12 -5.02 -0.22
N ALA A 232 -25.33 -5.34 0.24
CA ALA A 232 -25.81 -6.70 0.47
C ALA A 232 -26.26 -7.42 -0.81
N THR A 233 -26.39 -6.73 -1.95
CA THR A 233 -26.73 -7.37 -3.24
C THR A 233 -25.58 -8.15 -3.86
N THR A 234 -24.33 -7.87 -3.45
CA THR A 234 -23.17 -8.60 -3.97
C THR A 234 -23.34 -10.11 -3.77
N ARG A 235 -22.94 -10.90 -4.78
CA ARG A 235 -23.02 -12.37 -4.71
C ARG A 235 -22.13 -13.00 -3.62
N PHE A 236 -21.24 -12.21 -3.03
CA PHE A 236 -20.40 -12.59 -1.90
C PHE A 236 -21.02 -12.29 -0.53
N PHE A 237 -22.21 -11.68 -0.48
CA PHE A 237 -22.87 -11.35 0.77
C PHE A 237 -23.47 -12.60 1.41
N TRP A 238 -23.07 -12.86 2.65
CA TRP A 238 -23.59 -13.93 3.46
C TRP A 238 -23.44 -13.56 4.94
N VAL A 239 -24.43 -13.93 5.75
CA VAL A 239 -24.45 -13.74 7.19
C VAL A 239 -24.49 -15.10 7.88
N ARG A 240 -23.47 -15.37 8.71
CA ARG A 240 -23.37 -16.62 9.46
C ARG A 240 -24.54 -16.78 10.45
N PRO A 241 -25.22 -17.95 10.49
CA PRO A 241 -26.27 -18.23 11.49
C PRO A 241 -25.73 -18.30 12.93
N ALA A 242 -26.52 -17.84 13.90
CA ALA A 242 -26.14 -17.74 15.32
C ALA A 242 -25.84 -19.09 16.01
N SER A 243 -26.42 -20.19 15.51
CA SER A 243 -26.33 -21.53 16.11
C SER A 243 -25.08 -22.32 15.73
N SER A 244 -24.18 -21.74 14.95
CA SER A 244 -22.95 -22.41 14.53
C SER A 244 -21.89 -22.34 15.64
N GLU A 245 -22.10 -23.11 16.71
CA GLU A 245 -21.11 -23.51 17.72
C GLU A 245 -20.00 -24.40 17.12
N VAL A 246 -19.60 -24.15 15.87
CA VAL A 246 -18.41 -24.74 15.28
C VAL A 246 -17.23 -23.90 15.73
N ASP A 247 -16.77 -24.33 16.89
CA ASP A 247 -15.42 -24.41 17.39
C ASP A 247 -14.38 -23.38 16.91
N SER A 248 -13.66 -22.95 17.92
CA SER A 248 -12.52 -22.07 18.03
C SER A 248 -11.28 -22.41 17.17
N THR A 249 -11.43 -23.18 16.10
CA THR A 249 -10.33 -23.63 15.21
C THR A 249 -10.00 -22.67 14.06
N ILE A 250 -10.50 -21.43 14.09
CA ILE A 250 -9.99 -20.38 13.20
C ILE A 250 -8.59 -19.99 13.69
N SER A 251 -7.57 -20.56 13.02
CA SER A 251 -6.15 -20.23 13.15
C SER A 251 -5.95 -18.72 13.24
N ASP A 252 -5.03 -18.27 14.10
CA ASP A 252 -4.56 -16.89 14.12
C ASP A 252 -4.20 -16.45 12.69
N GLY A 253 -5.00 -15.54 12.13
CA GLY A 253 -4.76 -14.95 10.80
C GLY A 253 -5.85 -15.16 9.75
N GLU A 254 -6.75 -16.14 9.92
CA GLU A 254 -7.86 -16.35 8.99
C GLU A 254 -8.96 -15.29 9.15
N GLU A 255 -9.46 -14.79 8.03
CA GLU A 255 -10.51 -13.78 8.01
C GLU A 255 -11.85 -14.49 8.10
N CYS A 256 -12.63 -14.15 9.14
CA CYS A 256 -13.94 -14.76 9.37
C CYS A 256 -14.81 -14.57 8.13
N ILE A 257 -15.17 -15.68 7.50
CA ILE A 257 -16.16 -15.71 6.42
C ILE A 257 -17.54 -15.42 7.04
N GLY A 258 -18.37 -14.60 6.39
CA GLY A 258 -19.76 -14.35 6.83
C GLY A 258 -19.95 -13.17 7.79
N GLY A 259 -19.04 -12.18 7.77
CA GLY A 259 -19.21 -10.88 8.44
C GLY A 259 -19.06 -10.89 9.96
N GLU A 260 -18.70 -12.02 10.58
CA GLU A 260 -18.56 -12.08 12.03
C GLU A 260 -17.20 -11.55 12.51
N PHE A 261 -17.16 -10.26 12.79
CA PHE A 261 -16.16 -9.70 13.70
C PHE A 261 -16.60 -10.01 15.13
N THR A 262 -16.24 -11.16 15.69
CA THR A 262 -16.26 -11.28 17.14
C THR A 262 -15.41 -10.14 17.69
N LYS A 263 -15.96 -9.26 18.54
CA LYS A 263 -15.26 -8.06 19.06
C LYS A 263 -13.86 -8.38 19.63
N LYS A 264 -13.65 -9.64 20.06
CA LYS A 264 -12.39 -10.20 20.57
C LYS A 264 -11.33 -10.52 19.49
N LYS A 265 -11.67 -10.60 18.20
CA LYS A 265 -10.77 -10.94 17.07
C LYS A 265 -10.56 -9.82 16.03
N LEU A 266 -11.07 -8.61 16.29
CA LEU A 266 -10.89 -7.47 15.36
C LEU A 266 -9.40 -7.14 15.16
N LYS A 267 -8.92 -7.15 13.91
CA LYS A 267 -7.57 -6.67 13.57
C LYS A 267 -7.45 -5.17 13.88
N SER A 268 -6.23 -4.66 14.10
CA SER A 268 -5.98 -3.25 14.47
C SER A 268 -6.65 -2.25 13.52
N ASN A 269 -6.62 -2.53 12.21
CA ASN A 269 -7.27 -1.67 11.21
C ASN A 269 -8.79 -1.67 11.33
N ASP A 270 -9.40 -2.81 11.62
CA ASP A 270 -10.85 -2.92 11.79
C ASP A 270 -11.30 -2.24 13.08
N ARG A 271 -10.52 -2.34 14.18
CA ARG A 271 -10.74 -1.55 15.41
C ARG A 271 -10.73 -0.04 15.13
N ARG A 272 -9.76 0.44 14.35
CA ARG A 272 -9.69 1.84 13.94
C ARG A 272 -10.92 2.26 13.13
N ARG A 273 -11.36 1.41 12.19
CA ARG A 273 -12.58 1.66 11.38
C ARG A 273 -13.82 1.74 12.27
N MET A 274 -14.01 0.80 13.19
CA MET A 274 -15.10 0.83 14.17
C MET A 274 -15.13 2.14 14.97
N GLY A 275 -13.97 2.70 15.33
CA GLY A 275 -13.90 3.99 16.03
C GLY A 275 -14.18 5.22 15.16
N GLN A 276 -13.74 5.21 13.90
CA GLN A 276 -13.66 6.42 13.07
C GLN A 276 -14.68 6.51 11.92
N ARG A 277 -15.35 5.39 11.59
CA ARG A 277 -16.21 5.26 10.40
C ARG A 277 -17.63 4.86 10.81
N PRO A 278 -18.55 5.82 10.99
CA PRO A 278 -19.92 5.55 11.45
C PRO A 278 -20.68 4.57 10.55
N LEU A 279 -20.56 4.70 9.22
CA LEU A 279 -21.25 3.80 8.28
C LEU A 279 -20.78 2.34 8.46
N PHE A 280 -19.46 2.13 8.53
CA PHE A 280 -18.87 0.81 8.78
C PHE A 280 -19.26 0.24 10.15
N ARG A 281 -19.31 1.07 11.19
CA ARG A 281 -19.74 0.64 12.53
C ARG A 281 -21.18 0.14 12.51
N ARG A 282 -22.11 0.91 11.94
CA ARG A 282 -23.53 0.57 11.86
C ARG A 282 -23.77 -0.67 11.00
N TRP A 283 -23.00 -0.85 9.93
CA TRP A 283 -23.02 -2.09 9.14
C TRP A 283 -22.76 -3.33 10.03
N ILE A 284 -21.71 -3.30 10.86
CA ILE A 284 -21.33 -4.43 11.71
C ILE A 284 -22.23 -4.59 12.95
N GLU A 285 -22.60 -3.51 13.60
CA GLU A 285 -23.31 -3.56 14.89
C GLU A 285 -24.84 -3.57 14.77
N GLU A 286 -25.40 -3.11 13.65
CA GLU A 286 -26.86 -3.00 13.44
C GLU A 286 -27.32 -3.85 12.24
N PHE A 287 -26.75 -3.63 11.05
CA PHE A 287 -27.28 -4.23 9.82
C PHE A 287 -27.04 -5.74 9.72
N LEU A 288 -25.81 -6.22 9.98
CA LEU A 288 -25.51 -7.66 9.94
C LEU A 288 -26.30 -8.46 10.99
N PRO A 289 -26.41 -8.02 12.27
CA PRO A 289 -27.29 -8.67 13.24
C PRO A 289 -28.77 -8.70 12.80
N LYS A 290 -29.30 -7.60 12.28
CA LYS A 290 -30.68 -7.52 11.75
C LYS A 290 -30.90 -8.52 10.62
N CYS A 291 -29.96 -8.64 9.66
CA CYS A 291 -30.04 -9.63 8.59
C CYS A 291 -30.07 -11.06 9.14
N ARG A 292 -29.27 -11.34 10.17
CA ARG A 292 -29.23 -12.65 10.84
C ARG A 292 -30.56 -13.00 11.50
N GLU A 293 -31.13 -12.07 12.25
CA GLU A 293 -32.43 -12.23 12.92
C GLU A 293 -33.56 -12.47 11.89
N GLN A 294 -33.46 -11.85 10.73
CA GLN A 294 -34.40 -12.01 9.62
C GLN A 294 -34.13 -13.26 8.76
N GLY A 295 -33.06 -14.02 9.03
CA GLY A 295 -32.67 -15.17 8.22
C GLY A 295 -32.23 -14.81 6.79
N ARG A 296 -31.87 -13.54 6.52
CA ARG A 296 -31.44 -13.06 5.20
C ARG A 296 -30.03 -13.57 4.89
N ALA A 297 -29.83 -14.00 3.64
CA ALA A 297 -28.52 -14.43 3.12
C ALA A 297 -27.79 -15.38 4.09
N ASN A 298 -28.47 -16.42 4.55
CA ASN A 298 -27.96 -17.39 5.54
C ASN A 298 -27.14 -18.54 4.93
N HIS A 299 -27.02 -18.59 3.60
CA HIS A 299 -26.23 -19.59 2.88
C HIS A 299 -25.01 -18.95 2.22
N GLN A 300 -23.86 -19.62 2.34
CA GLN A 300 -22.66 -19.25 1.62
C GLN A 300 -22.72 -19.83 0.21
N HIS A 301 -22.73 -18.96 -0.80
CA HIS A 301 -22.87 -19.37 -2.21
C HIS A 301 -21.57 -19.72 -2.91
N LEU A 302 -20.44 -19.21 -2.42
CA LEU A 302 -19.13 -19.37 -3.06
C LEU A 302 -18.07 -19.75 -2.01
N SER A 303 -17.09 -20.52 -2.44
CA SER A 303 -15.83 -20.73 -1.71
C SER A 303 -14.74 -19.84 -2.29
N ARG A 304 -13.63 -19.72 -1.54
CA ARG A 304 -12.43 -19.03 -2.02
C ARG A 304 -11.82 -19.70 -3.25
N ASP A 305 -11.87 -21.03 -3.32
CA ASP A 305 -11.31 -21.79 -4.44
C ASP A 305 -12.18 -21.64 -5.71
N GLU A 306 -13.51 -21.66 -5.58
CA GLU A 306 -14.42 -21.35 -6.69
C GLU A 306 -14.23 -19.91 -7.18
N THR A 307 -14.12 -18.94 -6.25
CA THR A 307 -13.85 -17.54 -6.60
C THR A 307 -12.53 -17.39 -7.37
N ARG A 308 -11.51 -18.17 -7.00
CA ARG A 308 -10.21 -18.19 -7.71
C ARG A 308 -10.35 -18.76 -9.11
N GLU A 309 -11.06 -19.86 -9.26
CA GLU A 309 -11.28 -20.49 -10.56
C GLU A 309 -12.07 -19.57 -11.50
N GLU A 310 -13.13 -18.92 -11.02
CA GLU A 310 -13.87 -17.92 -11.79
C GLU A 310 -12.98 -16.72 -12.18
N ALA A 311 -12.14 -16.23 -11.27
CA ALA A 311 -11.21 -15.16 -11.57
C ALA A 311 -10.19 -15.56 -12.66
N PHE A 312 -9.74 -16.81 -12.66
CA PHE A 312 -8.87 -17.33 -13.72
C PHE A 312 -9.57 -17.37 -15.07
N GLN A 313 -10.82 -17.81 -15.10
CA GLN A 313 -11.60 -17.92 -16.33
C GLN A 313 -11.94 -16.54 -16.89
N GLN A 314 -12.36 -15.59 -16.04
CA GLN A 314 -12.80 -14.28 -16.48
C GLN A 314 -11.64 -13.33 -16.84
N PHE A 315 -10.53 -13.36 -16.10
CA PHE A 315 -9.44 -12.38 -16.24
C PHE A 315 -8.15 -12.97 -16.83
N GLY A 316 -8.08 -14.29 -17.05
CA GLY A 316 -6.91 -14.93 -17.66
C GLY A 316 -5.63 -14.91 -16.80
N VAL A 317 -5.76 -14.76 -15.48
CA VAL A 317 -4.60 -14.55 -14.57
C VAL A 317 -3.97 -15.82 -14.00
N ARG A 318 -4.37 -17.00 -14.48
CA ARG A 318 -3.93 -18.31 -13.97
C ARG A 318 -2.41 -18.44 -13.97
N ASP A 319 -1.76 -18.16 -15.10
CA ASP A 319 -0.31 -18.34 -15.24
C ASP A 319 0.48 -17.36 -14.35
N VAL A 320 0.02 -16.10 -14.28
CA VAL A 320 0.63 -15.08 -13.41
C VAL A 320 0.50 -15.48 -11.93
N TYR A 321 -0.65 -16.03 -11.54
CA TYR A 321 -0.87 -16.54 -10.19
C TYR A 321 0.08 -17.69 -9.86
N HIS A 322 0.16 -18.71 -10.73
CA HIS A 322 0.99 -19.89 -10.50
C HIS A 322 2.49 -19.55 -10.54
N ALA A 323 2.94 -18.74 -11.48
CA ALA A 323 4.32 -18.27 -11.53
C ALA A 323 4.73 -17.58 -10.22
N ARG A 324 3.86 -16.69 -9.71
CA ARG A 324 4.10 -16.00 -8.44
C ARG A 324 4.12 -16.94 -7.23
N LEU A 325 3.27 -17.97 -7.22
CA LEU A 325 3.28 -19.00 -6.19
C LEU A 325 4.58 -19.84 -6.24
N ILE A 326 5.00 -20.26 -7.43
CA ILE A 326 6.24 -21.02 -7.64
C ILE A 326 7.46 -20.21 -7.22
N ASP A 327 7.56 -18.94 -7.65
CA ASP A 327 8.67 -18.06 -7.26
C ASP A 327 8.75 -17.89 -5.74
N PHE A 328 7.59 -17.75 -5.09
CA PHE A 328 7.53 -17.67 -3.63
C PHE A 328 7.96 -18.97 -2.95
N GLN A 329 7.53 -20.13 -3.47
CA GLN A 329 7.94 -21.44 -2.97
C GLN A 329 9.45 -21.65 -3.13
N LYS A 330 10.03 -21.29 -4.28
CA LYS A 330 11.48 -21.32 -4.53
C LYS A 330 12.23 -20.47 -3.52
N GLU A 331 11.80 -19.23 -3.30
CA GLU A 331 12.45 -18.34 -2.34
C GLU A 331 12.34 -18.88 -0.91
N ARG A 332 11.18 -19.40 -0.51
CA ARG A 332 10.99 -20.00 0.81
C ARG A 332 11.85 -21.24 1.00
N GLN A 333 11.91 -22.11 -0.02
CA GLN A 333 12.76 -23.29 0.00
C GLN A 333 14.23 -22.91 0.13
N ARG A 334 14.72 -21.89 -0.59
CA ARG A 334 16.09 -21.37 -0.43
C ARG A 334 16.38 -20.91 1.00
N GLN A 335 15.43 -20.22 1.64
CA GLN A 335 15.59 -19.78 3.03
C GLN A 335 15.63 -20.95 4.01
N THR A 336 14.73 -21.93 3.85
CA THR A 336 14.70 -23.16 4.64
C THR A 336 15.98 -23.97 4.45
N LEU A 337 16.40 -24.23 3.21
CA LEU A 337 17.66 -24.93 2.92
C LEU A 337 18.87 -24.23 3.53
N TRP A 338 18.93 -22.91 3.42
CA TRP A 338 20.03 -22.16 4.01
C TRP A 338 20.12 -22.36 5.53
N LYS A 339 18.98 -22.28 6.22
CA LYS A 339 18.92 -22.33 7.68
C LYS A 339 19.00 -23.76 8.22
N ASP A 340 18.20 -24.65 7.68
CA ASP A 340 17.86 -25.95 8.28
C ASP A 340 18.62 -27.12 7.63
N VAL A 341 19.30 -26.87 6.50
CA VAL A 341 20.15 -27.87 5.83
C VAL A 341 21.61 -27.42 5.84
N ILE A 342 21.95 -26.33 5.15
CA ILE A 342 23.34 -25.90 4.96
C ILE A 342 23.99 -25.50 6.29
N LYS A 343 23.38 -24.57 7.04
CA LYS A 343 23.94 -24.15 8.34
C LYS A 343 23.87 -25.24 9.40
N ALA A 344 22.78 -26.02 9.40
CA ALA A 344 22.55 -27.05 10.40
C ALA A 344 23.52 -28.23 10.28
N ALA A 345 24.02 -28.52 9.08
CA ALA A 345 24.98 -29.60 8.86
C ALA A 345 26.38 -29.31 9.44
N ILE A 346 26.74 -28.05 9.68
CA ILE A 346 28.06 -27.69 10.20
C ILE A 346 28.06 -27.76 11.74
N PRO A 347 28.96 -28.55 12.36
CA PRO A 347 28.95 -28.81 13.80
C PRO A 347 28.94 -27.53 14.67
N PRO A 348 28.14 -27.48 15.74
CA PRO A 348 27.94 -26.28 16.52
C PRO A 348 29.13 -25.84 17.37
N ASN A 349 30.04 -26.77 17.67
CA ASN A 349 31.23 -26.60 18.51
C ASN A 349 32.43 -25.95 17.79
N LEU A 350 32.33 -25.69 16.48
CA LEU A 350 33.39 -25.03 15.72
C LEU A 350 33.36 -23.50 15.88
N ASP A 351 34.48 -22.85 15.56
CA ASP A 351 34.60 -21.39 15.57
C ASP A 351 33.48 -20.73 14.73
N PRO A 352 32.75 -19.74 15.29
CA PRO A 352 31.62 -19.12 14.59
C PRO A 352 31.98 -18.47 13.24
N HIS A 353 33.18 -17.89 13.13
CA HIS A 353 33.63 -17.26 11.88
C HIS A 353 33.93 -18.31 10.82
N TRP A 354 34.65 -19.37 11.21
CA TRP A 354 34.89 -20.52 10.33
C TRP A 354 33.59 -21.13 9.81
N ARG A 355 32.62 -21.38 10.70
CA ARG A 355 31.30 -21.91 10.33
C ARG A 355 30.58 -21.02 9.33
N SER A 356 30.62 -19.70 9.53
CA SER A 356 30.00 -18.73 8.63
C SER A 356 30.63 -18.74 7.25
N VAL A 357 31.97 -18.86 7.17
CA VAL A 357 32.71 -18.95 5.90
C VAL A 357 32.37 -20.25 5.18
N ALA A 358 32.42 -21.39 5.87
CA ALA A 358 32.09 -22.70 5.29
C ALA A 358 30.64 -22.76 4.81
N ALA A 359 29.68 -22.29 5.60
CA ALA A 359 28.27 -22.22 5.21
C ALA A 359 28.09 -21.35 3.96
N SER A 360 28.76 -20.19 3.92
CA SER A 360 28.67 -19.27 2.78
C SER A 360 29.24 -19.88 1.49
N ALA A 361 30.31 -20.66 1.57
CA ALA A 361 30.86 -21.38 0.43
C ALA A 361 29.91 -22.46 -0.09
N LEU A 362 29.38 -23.31 0.79
CA LEU A 362 28.36 -24.30 0.43
C LEU A 362 27.12 -23.65 -0.19
N LYS A 363 26.67 -22.51 0.35
CA LYS A 363 25.56 -21.73 -0.24
C LYS A 363 25.87 -21.29 -1.66
N LYS A 364 27.09 -20.85 -1.96
CA LYS A 364 27.48 -20.43 -3.31
C LYS A 364 27.51 -21.60 -4.28
N ILE A 365 28.11 -22.73 -3.88
CA ILE A 365 28.14 -23.94 -4.70
C ILE A 365 26.70 -24.38 -5.03
N ILE A 366 25.83 -24.46 -4.02
CA ILE A 366 24.48 -25.04 -4.17
C ILE A 366 23.50 -24.07 -4.83
N MET A 367 23.56 -22.77 -4.50
CA MET A 367 22.55 -21.80 -4.92
C MET A 367 23.00 -20.82 -6.01
N GLN A 368 24.29 -20.77 -6.32
CA GLN A 368 24.87 -19.86 -7.32
C GLN A 368 25.70 -20.63 -8.35
N ASP A 369 25.76 -21.97 -8.24
CA ASP A 369 26.50 -22.85 -9.13
C ASP A 369 27.99 -22.43 -9.26
N ASP A 370 28.57 -21.95 -8.14
CA ASP A 370 29.95 -21.44 -8.03
C ASP A 370 30.97 -22.59 -7.97
N ASP A 371 31.89 -22.63 -8.93
CA ASP A 371 32.92 -23.67 -9.09
C ASP A 371 34.29 -23.29 -8.49
N SER A 372 34.41 -22.10 -7.87
CA SER A 372 35.67 -21.55 -7.36
C SER A 372 36.23 -22.26 -6.11
N PHE A 373 35.57 -23.31 -5.62
CA PHE A 373 35.98 -24.12 -4.47
C PHE A 373 36.55 -25.46 -4.93
N ASP A 374 37.64 -25.42 -5.70
CA ASP A 374 38.32 -26.58 -6.29
C ASP A 374 37.39 -27.53 -7.08
N GLY A 375 36.39 -26.98 -7.76
CA GLY A 375 35.45 -27.75 -8.56
C GLY A 375 34.49 -28.63 -7.75
N TYR A 376 34.42 -28.45 -6.43
CA TYR A 376 33.42 -29.14 -5.60
C TYR A 376 32.01 -28.77 -6.07
N ARG A 377 31.27 -29.78 -6.52
CA ARG A 377 29.88 -29.67 -6.96
C ARG A 377 29.09 -30.93 -6.64
N PRO A 378 27.77 -30.84 -6.47
CA PRO A 378 26.91 -32.01 -6.44
C PRO A 378 27.10 -32.84 -7.73
N GLN A 379 27.27 -34.15 -7.59
CA GLN A 379 27.43 -35.05 -8.74
C GLN A 379 26.09 -35.53 -9.31
N VAL A 380 25.01 -35.27 -8.57
CA VAL A 380 23.63 -35.59 -8.93
C VAL A 380 22.85 -34.30 -9.14
N HIS A 381 21.76 -34.38 -9.89
CA HIS A 381 20.83 -33.26 -10.00
C HIS A 381 20.22 -32.96 -8.64
N ILE A 382 20.52 -31.78 -8.10
CA ILE A 382 19.97 -31.29 -6.83
C ILE A 382 18.74 -30.40 -7.02
N ARG A 383 18.28 -30.23 -8.27
CA ARG A 383 17.06 -29.51 -8.63
C ARG A 383 16.20 -30.38 -9.55
N ASP A 384 14.89 -30.30 -9.40
CA ASP A 384 13.92 -30.94 -10.29
C ASP A 384 13.66 -30.10 -11.57
N ASP A 385 12.76 -30.59 -12.42
CA ASP A 385 12.41 -29.94 -13.69
C ASP A 385 11.79 -28.54 -13.51
N ASP A 386 11.16 -28.30 -12.35
CA ASP A 386 10.59 -27.00 -11.98
C ASP A 386 11.64 -26.06 -11.36
N GLY A 387 12.87 -26.53 -11.16
CA GLY A 387 13.98 -25.79 -10.56
C GLY A 387 13.90 -25.67 -9.04
N MET A 388 13.06 -26.47 -8.37
CA MET A 388 13.02 -26.62 -6.92
C MET A 388 14.13 -27.58 -6.48
N TYR A 389 14.70 -27.35 -5.32
CA TYR A 389 15.77 -28.19 -4.79
C TYR A 389 15.25 -29.52 -4.26
N ILE A 390 15.94 -30.60 -4.58
CA ILE A 390 15.73 -31.92 -4.00
C ILE A 390 16.46 -31.94 -2.65
N GLU A 391 15.73 -31.69 -1.56
CA GLU A 391 16.30 -31.45 -0.23
C GLU A 391 17.24 -32.58 0.23
N ASP A 392 16.88 -33.83 -0.04
CA ASP A 392 17.69 -34.99 0.37
C ASP A 392 19.05 -35.02 -0.32
N GLU A 393 19.11 -34.69 -1.61
CA GLU A 393 20.38 -34.64 -2.36
C GLU A 393 21.24 -33.46 -1.91
N VAL A 394 20.61 -32.32 -1.63
CA VAL A 394 21.30 -31.17 -1.01
C VAL A 394 21.87 -31.54 0.35
N ARG A 395 21.09 -32.25 1.18
CA ARG A 395 21.50 -32.67 2.53
C ARG A 395 22.67 -33.64 2.48
N ARG A 396 22.64 -34.65 1.61
CA ARG A 396 23.75 -35.59 1.40
C ARG A 396 25.02 -34.84 0.97
N PHE A 397 24.92 -34.02 -0.08
CA PHE A 397 26.06 -33.26 -0.57
C PHE A 397 26.69 -32.40 0.55
N VAL A 398 25.89 -31.68 1.32
CA VAL A 398 26.40 -30.84 2.41
C VAL A 398 27.06 -31.68 3.50
N GLN A 399 26.44 -32.80 3.92
CA GLN A 399 27.00 -33.68 4.95
C GLN A 399 28.35 -34.27 4.54
N ASP A 400 28.51 -34.61 3.26
CA ASP A 400 29.73 -35.24 2.73
C ASP A 400 30.85 -34.23 2.45
N SER A 401 30.52 -32.96 2.16
CA SER A 401 31.48 -31.99 1.63
C SER A 401 31.83 -30.83 2.57
N TRP A 402 31.07 -30.59 3.65
CA TRP A 402 31.20 -29.36 4.44
C TRP A 402 32.60 -29.12 5.00
N GLU A 403 33.30 -30.18 5.42
CA GLU A 403 34.64 -30.05 6.02
C GLU A 403 35.68 -29.64 4.98
N ALA A 404 35.67 -30.31 3.82
CA ALA A 404 36.61 -30.05 2.74
C ALA A 404 36.37 -28.67 2.10
N VAL A 405 35.11 -28.36 1.77
CA VAL A 405 34.72 -27.04 1.25
C VAL A 405 35.05 -25.95 2.26
N GLY A 406 34.82 -26.19 3.56
CA GLY A 406 35.14 -25.26 4.62
C GLY A 406 36.63 -24.93 4.72
N LYS A 407 37.52 -25.91 4.57
CA LYS A 407 38.98 -25.70 4.57
C LYS A 407 39.42 -24.81 3.41
N ILE A 408 38.98 -25.12 2.19
CA ILE A 408 39.29 -24.34 0.98
C ILE A 408 38.77 -22.90 1.13
N ALA A 409 37.50 -22.75 1.53
CA ALA A 409 36.89 -21.45 1.71
C ALA A 409 37.60 -20.61 2.79
N TRP A 410 38.09 -21.26 3.85
CA TRP A 410 38.85 -20.59 4.90
C TRP A 410 40.18 -20.06 4.42
N GLU A 411 40.94 -20.86 3.66
CA GLU A 411 42.22 -20.44 3.07
C GLU A 411 42.03 -19.26 2.12
N GLN A 412 41.03 -19.33 1.23
CA GLN A 412 40.68 -18.22 0.35
C GLN A 412 40.29 -16.95 1.12
N ASN A 413 39.53 -17.10 2.20
CA ASN A 413 39.13 -15.96 3.04
C ASN A 413 40.33 -15.33 3.76
N GLN A 414 41.26 -16.13 4.28
CA GLN A 414 42.50 -15.66 4.90
C GLN A 414 43.40 -14.92 3.90
N LEU A 415 43.50 -15.43 2.66
CA LEU A 415 44.25 -14.76 1.60
C LEU A 415 43.66 -13.38 1.28
N ARG A 416 42.34 -13.31 1.04
CA ARG A 416 41.63 -12.04 0.79
C ARG A 416 41.79 -11.04 1.94
N PHE A 417 41.77 -11.53 3.19
CA PHE A 417 42.00 -10.69 4.36
C PHE A 417 43.42 -10.11 4.37
N LYS A 418 44.44 -10.93 4.10
CA LYS A 418 45.84 -10.48 3.99
C LYS A 418 46.04 -9.45 2.88
N GLU A 419 45.47 -9.69 1.70
CA GLU A 419 45.52 -8.74 0.57
C GLU A 419 44.86 -7.40 0.92
N LYS A 420 43.68 -7.44 1.55
CA LYS A 420 42.96 -6.24 1.98
C LYS A 420 43.76 -5.43 3.00
N MET A 421 44.40 -6.11 3.96
CA MET A 421 45.28 -5.47 4.93
C MET A 421 46.47 -4.81 4.24
N ALA A 422 47.15 -5.51 3.31
CA ALA A 422 48.26 -4.96 2.55
C ALA A 422 47.85 -3.73 1.71
N MET A 423 46.68 -3.76 1.05
CA MET A 423 46.15 -2.61 0.29
C MET A 423 45.79 -1.41 1.19
N GLN A 424 45.32 -1.65 2.41
CA GLN A 424 45.04 -0.59 3.38
C GLN A 424 46.31 0.04 3.92
N THR A 425 47.36 -0.74 4.15
CA THR A 425 48.69 -0.23 4.50
C THR A 425 49.20 0.68 3.38
N VAL A 426 49.14 0.25 2.11
CA VAL A 426 49.56 1.05 0.95
C VAL A 426 48.73 2.34 0.75
N LYS A 427 47.41 2.31 1.00
CA LYS A 427 46.55 3.51 0.97
C LYS A 427 46.80 4.45 2.16
N GLY A 428 47.12 3.92 3.34
CA GLY A 428 47.52 4.69 4.52
C GLY A 428 48.84 5.42 4.30
N THR A 429 49.82 4.76 3.66
CA THR A 429 51.12 5.36 3.30
C THR A 429 51.01 6.43 2.21
N LYS A 430 50.00 6.37 1.33
CA LYS A 430 49.75 7.44 0.33
C LYS A 430 49.17 8.74 0.93
N ARG A 431 48.55 8.70 2.11
CA ARG A 431 48.05 9.93 2.78
C ARG A 431 49.15 10.70 3.53
N THR A 432 50.27 10.07 3.85
CA THR A 432 51.40 10.71 4.56
C THR A 432 52.53 11.16 3.63
N ALA A 433 52.41 10.97 2.31
CA ALA A 433 53.44 11.32 1.33
C ALA A 433 53.19 12.64 0.56
N SER A 434 52.25 13.49 0.99
CA SER A 434 52.14 14.88 0.49
C SER A 434 52.20 15.88 1.65
N GLY A 435 53.39 16.09 2.18
CA GLY A 435 53.66 17.08 3.21
C GLY A 435 55.13 17.49 3.15
N GLY A 436 55.54 18.02 2.00
CA GLY A 436 56.87 18.61 1.81
C GLY A 436 56.98 19.96 2.51
N GLU A 437 58.02 20.05 3.34
CA GLU A 437 58.88 21.20 3.63
C GLU A 437 58.31 22.62 3.56
N LYS A 438 58.30 23.27 4.72
CA LYS A 438 58.76 24.64 5.03
C LYS A 438 58.67 24.73 6.56
N GLY A 439 59.69 25.07 7.34
CA GLY A 439 60.73 26.07 7.16
C GLY A 439 60.87 26.70 8.55
N SER A 440 62.07 26.68 9.10
CA SER A 440 62.45 27.21 10.41
C SER A 440 61.85 28.59 10.73
N GLN A 441 61.35 28.78 11.95
CA GLN A 441 61.63 29.99 12.71
C GLN A 441 61.45 29.73 14.21
N SER A 442 62.55 29.96 14.92
CA SER A 442 62.71 30.17 16.35
C SER A 442 61.67 31.14 16.93
N LEU A 443 61.23 30.91 18.18
CA LEU A 443 61.22 31.92 19.24
C LEU A 443 60.90 31.27 20.59
N ASP A 444 61.75 31.58 21.55
CA ASP A 444 61.66 31.29 22.98
C ASP A 444 60.39 31.84 23.64
N HIS A 445 59.88 31.10 24.63
CA HIS A 445 59.56 31.51 26.02
C HIS A 445 58.66 30.43 26.64
N GLU A 446 59.16 29.66 27.60
CA GLU A 446 59.27 29.95 29.03
C GLU A 446 57.94 29.75 29.79
N GLU A 447 58.05 28.78 30.70
CA GLU A 447 57.20 28.41 31.85
C GLU A 447 56.11 29.38 32.30
N ALA A 448 54.93 28.84 32.63
CA ALA A 448 54.42 28.86 34.00
C ALA A 448 53.13 28.01 34.16
N GLN A 449 53.26 27.00 35.01
CA GLN A 449 52.31 26.41 35.97
C GLN A 449 50.91 25.97 35.53
#